data_AF-J3IMT1-F1
#
_entry.id   AF-J3IMT1-F1
#
_cell.length_a   1.000
_cell.length_b   1.000
_cell.length_c   1.000
_cell.angle_alpha   90.00
_cell.angle_beta   90.00
_cell.angle_gamma   90.00
#
_symmetry.space_group_name_H-M   'P 1'
#
loop_
_entity.id
_entity.type
_entity.pdbx_description
1 polymer ?
#
loop_
_entity_poly.entity_id
_entity_poly.type
_entity_poly.pdbx_seq_one_letter_code
_entity_poly.pdbx_strand_id
1 'polypeptide(L)'
;MTLLRRLSLITGIIGLTACSGSLLPTPSMITSLHLIDSSGNERIQATEVDYKRFERATPDTPSTVNVLRYINESASSVSLGFVYLPLAENVQLSVRHEAGYELSVDVDLDFDNPTALGKAGDKYELVISNMSTASYELVTTVDGNDVISEGKGNDANSGYLILPGEELVINGFYKDQKKSIPFRFQKVPKNINTADHETNVKTGAIRLALFSALRESKTCQTH
;
A
#
# COMPACT_ATOMS: atom_id res chain seq x y z
N MET A 1 -35.24 -23.93 -67.91
CA MET A 1 -35.42 -24.63 -66.62
C MET A 1 -34.03 -24.95 -66.09
N THR A 2 -33.21 -23.96 -65.71
CA THR A 2 -33.20 -23.14 -64.47
C THR A 2 -32.80 -23.93 -63.20
N LEU A 3 -31.91 -23.31 -62.41
CA LEU A 3 -31.26 -23.69 -61.12
C LEU A 3 -30.01 -24.58 -61.26
N LEU A 4 -28.75 -24.11 -61.15
CA LEU A 4 -28.07 -23.09 -60.33
C LEU A 4 -27.82 -23.48 -58.85
N ARG A 5 -26.53 -23.42 -58.45
CA ARG A 5 -25.96 -23.30 -57.08
C ARG A 5 -25.96 -24.57 -56.21
N ARG A 6 -24.92 -24.93 -55.45
CA ARG A 6 -23.75 -24.20 -54.92
C ARG A 6 -22.62 -25.19 -54.57
N LEU A 7 -21.39 -24.83 -54.90
CA LEU A 7 -20.14 -25.35 -54.35
C LEU A 7 -19.92 -24.68 -52.98
N SER A 8 -19.58 -25.43 -51.93
CA SER A 8 -18.90 -24.87 -50.76
C SER A 8 -18.06 -25.95 -50.06
N LEU A 9 -16.74 -25.85 -50.20
CA LEU A 9 -15.79 -26.24 -49.17
C LEU A 9 -16.14 -25.48 -47.89
N ILE A 10 -16.05 -26.11 -46.71
CA ILE A 10 -15.50 -25.49 -45.51
C ILE A 10 -14.70 -26.59 -44.79
N THR A 11 -13.39 -26.43 -44.87
CA THR A 11 -12.36 -27.02 -44.02
C THR A 11 -12.61 -26.60 -42.57
N GLY A 12 -12.95 -27.55 -41.70
CA GLY A 12 -12.96 -27.34 -40.26
C GLY A 12 -11.54 -27.44 -39.71
N ILE A 13 -10.78 -26.34 -39.79
CA ILE A 13 -9.57 -26.17 -38.99
C ILE A 13 -10.05 -25.92 -37.56
N ILE A 14 -9.90 -26.91 -36.69
CA ILE A 14 -9.97 -26.71 -35.25
C ILE A 14 -8.75 -25.86 -34.89
N GLY A 15 -8.95 -24.55 -34.82
CA GLY A 15 -8.00 -23.66 -34.19
C GLY A 15 -8.00 -23.97 -32.69
N LEU A 16 -7.10 -24.84 -32.24
CA LEU A 16 -6.58 -24.72 -30.89
C LEU A 16 -5.83 -23.39 -30.84
N THR A 17 -6.47 -22.35 -30.29
CA THR A 17 -5.73 -21.23 -29.71
C THR A 17 -4.99 -21.77 -28.49
N ALA A 18 -3.86 -22.42 -28.74
CA ALA A 18 -2.83 -22.58 -27.75
C ALA A 18 -2.27 -21.19 -27.47
N CYS A 19 -2.45 -20.71 -26.24
CA CYS A 19 -1.56 -19.68 -25.70
C CYS A 19 -0.16 -20.30 -25.59
N SER A 20 0.53 -20.42 -26.71
CA SER A 20 1.97 -20.68 -26.74
C SER A 20 2.70 -19.37 -26.47
N GLY A 21 2.47 -18.82 -25.28
CA GLY A 21 3.34 -17.80 -24.70
C GLY A 21 4.34 -18.54 -23.82
N SER A 22 5.56 -18.71 -24.31
CA SER A 22 6.68 -19.12 -23.47
C SER A 22 6.80 -18.14 -22.30
N LEU A 23 6.36 -18.55 -21.11
CA LEU A 23 6.55 -17.84 -19.85
C LEU A 23 8.01 -18.01 -19.43
N LEU A 24 8.93 -17.34 -20.13
CA LEU A 24 10.13 -16.86 -19.45
C LEU A 24 9.67 -15.65 -18.63
N PRO A 25 9.85 -15.64 -17.29
CA PRO A 25 9.57 -14.44 -16.52
C PRO A 25 10.48 -13.34 -17.06
N THR A 26 9.88 -12.31 -17.65
CA THR A 26 10.58 -11.04 -17.83
C THR A 26 11.01 -10.59 -16.44
N PRO A 27 12.30 -10.24 -16.22
CA PRO A 27 12.85 -9.99 -14.88
C PRO A 27 12.26 -8.76 -14.16
N SER A 28 11.29 -8.07 -14.76
CA SER A 28 10.65 -6.87 -14.24
C SER A 28 9.28 -7.08 -13.59
N MET A 29 8.66 -8.27 -13.70
CA MET A 29 7.36 -8.51 -13.07
C MET A 29 7.51 -8.92 -11.60
N ILE A 30 7.04 -8.06 -10.71
CA ILE A 30 6.98 -8.30 -9.26
C ILE A 30 5.58 -8.80 -8.92
N THR A 31 5.52 -9.66 -7.88
CA THR A 31 4.25 -10.07 -7.31
C THR A 31 3.91 -9.13 -6.18
N SER A 32 2.80 -8.40 -6.31
CA SER A 32 2.33 -7.46 -5.30
C SER A 32 1.07 -7.98 -4.63
N LEU A 33 0.87 -7.56 -3.39
CA LEU A 33 -0.23 -8.00 -2.54
C LEU A 33 -1.46 -7.11 -2.77
N HIS A 34 -2.51 -7.64 -3.37
CA HIS A 34 -3.82 -6.98 -3.41
C HIS A 34 -4.69 -7.55 -2.28
N LEU A 35 -5.09 -6.70 -1.36
CA LEU A 35 -6.05 -7.09 -0.33
C LEU A 35 -7.44 -7.14 -0.97
N ILE A 36 -8.26 -8.12 -0.60
CA ILE A 36 -9.65 -8.22 -1.08
C ILE A 36 -10.59 -8.20 0.13
N ASP A 37 -11.60 -7.34 0.04
CA ASP A 37 -12.76 -7.36 0.92
C ASP A 37 -13.91 -8.17 0.28
N SER A 38 -14.43 -9.12 1.05
CA SER A 38 -15.60 -9.92 0.65
C SER A 38 -16.93 -9.17 0.78
N SER A 39 -16.93 -7.99 1.41
CA SER A 39 -18.14 -7.23 1.74
C SER A 39 -18.63 -6.28 0.64
N GLY A 40 -17.86 -6.12 -0.45
CA GLY A 40 -18.25 -5.28 -1.59
C GLY A 40 -18.19 -3.78 -1.33
N ASN A 41 -17.54 -3.35 -0.25
CA ASN A 41 -17.25 -1.94 0.01
C ASN A 41 -15.99 -1.51 -0.78
N GLU A 42 -15.93 -0.24 -1.20
CA GLU A 42 -14.72 0.38 -1.79
C GLU A 42 -13.55 0.50 -0.78
N ARG A 43 -13.72 0.02 0.45
CA ARG A 43 -12.74 0.03 1.53
C ARG A 43 -12.25 -1.39 1.78
N ILE A 44 -10.98 -1.64 1.49
CA ILE A 44 -10.42 -2.98 1.57
C ILE A 44 -9.86 -3.21 2.98
N GLN A 45 -10.64 -3.86 3.84
CA GLN A 45 -10.10 -4.52 5.03
C GLN A 45 -9.69 -5.95 4.66
N ALA A 46 -8.43 -6.29 4.90
CA ALA A 46 -7.84 -7.57 4.48
C ALA A 46 -8.54 -8.79 5.12
N THR A 47 -9.52 -9.35 4.42
CA THR A 47 -10.07 -10.69 4.73
C THR A 47 -9.41 -11.78 3.89
N GLU A 48 -8.96 -11.44 2.68
CA GLU A 48 -8.29 -12.34 1.75
C GLU A 48 -7.15 -11.60 1.02
N VAL A 49 -6.19 -12.38 0.51
CA VAL A 49 -4.99 -11.91 -0.17
C VAL A 49 -4.98 -12.47 -1.59
N ASP A 50 -5.01 -11.58 -2.57
CA ASP A 50 -4.76 -11.91 -3.97
C ASP A 50 -3.38 -11.41 -4.40
N TYR A 51 -2.68 -12.22 -5.17
CA TYR A 51 -1.35 -11.90 -5.66
C TYR A 51 -1.46 -11.51 -7.13
N LYS A 52 -1.25 -10.22 -7.41
CA LYS A 52 -1.32 -9.68 -8.77
C LYS A 52 0.06 -9.45 -9.34
N ARG A 53 0.18 -9.67 -10.66
CA ARG A 53 1.38 -9.30 -11.41
C ARG A 53 1.35 -7.81 -11.70
N PHE A 54 2.38 -7.14 -11.20
CA PHE A 54 2.59 -5.70 -11.31
C PHE A 54 4.00 -5.45 -11.85
N GLU A 55 4.11 -4.51 -12.79
CA GLU A 55 5.40 -4.08 -13.31
C GLU A 55 5.61 -2.61 -12.95
N ARG A 56 6.66 -2.33 -12.17
CA ARG A 56 7.06 -0.97 -11.80
C ARG A 56 7.55 -0.21 -13.03
N ALA A 57 7.18 1.06 -13.15
CA ALA A 57 7.76 1.96 -14.15
C ALA A 57 9.27 2.16 -13.95
N THR A 58 9.69 2.25 -12.69
CA THR A 58 11.09 2.36 -12.26
C THR A 58 11.37 1.28 -11.20
N PRO A 59 11.88 0.09 -11.58
CA PRO A 59 11.98 -1.06 -10.67
C PRO A 59 12.73 -0.79 -9.35
N ASP A 60 13.81 -0.01 -9.43
CA ASP A 60 14.73 0.23 -8.32
C ASP A 60 14.54 1.59 -7.63
N THR A 61 13.66 2.44 -8.16
CA THR A 61 13.50 3.81 -7.67
C THR A 61 12.03 4.10 -7.42
N PRO A 62 11.62 4.39 -6.17
CA PRO A 62 10.26 4.83 -5.89
C PRO A 62 9.96 6.13 -6.65
N SER A 63 8.72 6.27 -7.12
CA SER A 63 8.22 7.53 -7.70
C SER A 63 8.13 8.63 -6.64
N THR A 64 7.86 8.25 -5.39
CA THR A 64 7.80 9.14 -4.24
C THR A 64 8.12 8.35 -2.96
N VAL A 65 8.71 9.04 -1.98
CA VAL A 65 9.02 8.50 -0.66
C VAL A 65 8.55 9.49 0.38
N ASN A 66 7.69 9.04 1.28
CA ASN A 66 7.17 9.82 2.39
C ASN A 66 7.54 9.17 3.71
N VAL A 67 7.74 9.98 4.75
CA VAL A 67 8.00 9.50 6.10
C VAL A 67 7.01 10.17 7.04
N LEU A 68 6.19 9.35 7.70
CA LEU A 68 5.32 9.76 8.79
C LEU A 68 5.97 9.36 10.11
N ARG A 69 6.24 10.32 10.99
CA ARG A 69 6.65 10.04 12.36
C ARG A 69 5.44 9.71 13.22
N TYR A 70 5.63 9.00 14.32
CA TYR A 70 4.57 8.80 15.29
C TYR A 70 5.10 8.85 16.72
N ILE A 71 4.32 9.44 17.62
CA ILE A 71 4.67 9.62 19.03
C ILE A 71 3.49 9.35 19.96
N ASN A 72 3.82 8.98 21.20
CA ASN A 72 2.85 8.66 22.24
C ASN A 72 2.64 9.83 23.23
N GLU A 73 2.50 11.06 22.77
CA GLU A 73 2.34 12.19 23.69
C GLU A 73 1.41 13.27 23.14
N SER A 74 0.69 13.88 24.08
CA SER A 74 -0.10 15.09 23.91
C SER A 74 0.83 16.25 23.54
N ALA A 75 1.36 16.26 22.31
CA ALA A 75 2.18 17.35 21.85
C ALA A 75 1.33 18.62 21.88
N SER A 76 1.67 19.49 22.84
CA SER A 76 1.20 20.85 22.92
C SER A 76 1.83 21.63 21.78
N SER A 77 1.29 21.44 20.59
CA SER A 77 1.56 22.26 19.42
C SER A 77 0.19 22.65 18.88
N VAL A 78 0.07 23.84 18.29
CA VAL A 78 -1.16 24.25 17.61
C VAL A 78 -1.50 23.20 16.57
N SER A 79 -2.49 22.34 16.86
CA SER A 79 -2.96 21.34 15.90
C SER A 79 -3.63 22.07 14.76
N LEU A 80 -2.91 22.24 13.66
CA LEU A 80 -3.54 22.38 12.37
C LEU A 80 -4.03 20.98 12.04
N GLY A 81 -5.33 20.74 12.24
CA GLY A 81 -5.96 19.42 12.14
C GLY A 81 -5.96 18.90 10.69
N PHE A 82 -4.78 18.53 10.19
CA PHE A 82 -4.68 17.79 8.95
C PHE A 82 -4.91 16.32 9.27
N VAL A 83 -5.84 15.75 8.53
CA VAL A 83 -6.22 14.34 8.62
C VAL A 83 -5.49 13.53 7.53
N TYR A 84 -4.89 14.21 6.55
CA TYR A 84 -4.34 13.60 5.35
C TYR A 84 -2.93 14.10 5.03
N LEU A 85 -2.02 13.18 4.72
CA LEU A 85 -0.69 13.42 4.18
C LEU A 85 -0.70 13.06 2.69
N PRO A 86 -0.49 14.01 1.76
CA PRO A 86 -0.35 13.69 0.34
C PRO A 86 0.89 12.83 0.11
N LEU A 87 0.72 11.70 -0.57
CA LEU A 87 1.82 10.79 -0.93
C LEU A 87 2.26 11.02 -2.38
N ALA A 88 1.29 11.19 -3.27
CA ALA A 88 1.44 11.49 -4.69
C ALA A 88 0.22 12.31 -5.19
N GLU A 89 0.14 12.61 -6.48
CA GLU A 89 -1.01 13.29 -7.07
C GLU A 89 -2.29 12.46 -6.86
N ASN A 90 -3.26 13.00 -6.12
CA ASN A 90 -4.52 12.33 -5.73
C ASN A 90 -4.34 11.01 -4.98
N VAL A 91 -3.20 10.82 -4.31
CA VAL A 91 -2.96 9.69 -3.40
C VAL A 91 -2.60 10.24 -2.03
N GLN A 92 -3.33 9.82 -0.99
CA GLN A 92 -3.17 10.36 0.36
C GLN A 92 -3.19 9.27 1.43
N LEU A 93 -2.45 9.53 2.51
CA LEU A 93 -2.44 8.75 3.74
C LEU A 93 -3.29 9.44 4.80
N SER A 94 -4.14 8.70 5.50
CA SER A 94 -4.61 9.07 6.84
C SER A 94 -4.22 8.02 7.87
N VAL A 95 -4.21 8.42 9.13
CA VAL A 95 -3.92 7.53 10.25
C VAL A 95 -5.18 7.41 11.08
N ARG A 96 -5.71 6.22 11.23
CA ARG A 96 -6.98 5.99 11.92
C ARG A 96 -6.76 5.24 13.22
N HIS A 97 -7.46 5.63 14.27
CA HIS A 97 -7.53 4.85 15.50
C HIS A 97 -8.38 3.59 15.28
N GLU A 98 -8.11 2.48 15.98
CA GLU A 98 -8.90 1.24 15.83
C GLU A 98 -10.41 1.40 16.08
N ALA A 99 -10.80 2.45 16.82
CA ALA A 99 -12.21 2.79 17.06
C ALA A 99 -12.90 3.49 15.87
N GLY A 100 -12.18 3.70 14.76
CA GLY A 100 -12.73 4.18 13.49
C GLY A 100 -12.67 5.70 13.27
N TYR A 101 -12.12 6.47 14.21
CA TYR A 101 -11.90 7.92 14.02
C TYR A 101 -10.47 8.20 13.55
N GLU A 102 -10.32 9.22 12.70
CA GLU A 102 -9.01 9.66 12.23
C GLU A 102 -8.22 10.35 13.34
N LEU A 103 -6.91 10.08 13.39
CA LEU A 103 -5.96 10.71 14.27
C LEU A 103 -5.40 11.97 13.62
N SER A 104 -5.14 12.98 14.45
CA SER A 104 -4.46 14.19 13.99
C SER A 104 -3.02 13.87 13.57
N VAL A 105 -2.63 14.39 12.41
CA VAL A 105 -1.24 14.48 12.00
C VAL A 105 -0.77 15.91 12.24
N ASP A 106 0.13 16.09 13.20
CA ASP A 106 0.80 17.36 13.43
C ASP A 106 1.87 17.55 12.35
N VAL A 107 1.97 18.74 11.81
CA VAL A 107 3.02 19.11 10.85
C VAL A 107 3.81 20.25 11.47
N ASP A 108 5.13 20.19 11.38
CA ASP A 108 5.93 21.36 11.71
C ASP A 108 5.65 22.51 10.72
N LEU A 109 6.10 23.71 11.05
CA LEU A 109 5.81 24.91 10.25
C LEU A 109 6.28 24.80 8.79
N ASP A 110 7.26 23.93 8.55
CA ASP A 110 7.86 23.66 7.23
C ASP A 110 7.20 22.46 6.51
N PHE A 111 6.23 21.79 7.14
CA PHE A 111 5.54 20.59 6.62
C PHE A 111 6.44 19.38 6.32
N ASP A 112 7.67 19.39 6.83
CA ASP A 112 8.70 18.40 6.52
C ASP A 112 8.63 17.18 7.45
N ASN A 113 8.03 17.32 8.63
CA ASN A 113 7.97 16.24 9.63
C ASN A 113 6.53 15.96 10.09
N PRO A 114 5.67 15.42 9.22
CA PRO A 114 4.35 14.97 9.63
C PRO A 114 4.47 13.92 10.74
N THR A 115 3.73 14.13 11.82
CA THR A 115 3.80 13.35 13.05
C THR A 115 2.40 12.97 13.50
N ALA A 116 2.07 11.67 13.44
CA ALA A 116 0.83 11.14 13.98
C ALA A 116 0.87 11.13 15.52
N LEU A 117 -0.20 11.64 16.12
CA LEU A 117 -0.36 11.69 17.57
C LEU A 117 -1.32 10.61 18.05
N GLY A 118 -0.89 9.82 19.03
CA GLY A 118 -1.73 8.81 19.66
C GLY A 118 -1.36 8.58 21.12
N LYS A 119 -2.17 7.79 21.85
CA LYS A 119 -1.83 7.42 23.22
C LYS A 119 -1.03 6.13 23.22
N ALA A 120 -0.10 6.01 24.16
CA ALA A 120 0.71 4.81 24.32
C ALA A 120 -0.17 3.55 24.40
N GLY A 121 0.09 2.58 23.54
CA GLY A 121 -0.65 1.33 23.47
C GLY A 121 -1.88 1.35 22.57
N ASP A 122 -2.39 2.52 22.18
CA ASP A 122 -3.49 2.61 21.20
C ASP A 122 -3.07 1.95 19.88
N LYS A 123 -4.01 1.25 19.26
CA LYS A 123 -3.81 0.68 17.94
C LYS A 123 -4.18 1.70 16.88
N TYR A 124 -3.44 1.68 15.79
CA TYR A 124 -3.72 2.52 14.63
C TYR A 124 -3.67 1.73 13.34
N GLU A 125 -4.31 2.30 12.33
CA GLU A 125 -4.36 1.81 10.96
C GLU A 125 -3.82 2.89 10.03
N LEU A 126 -3.09 2.47 9.00
CA LEU A 126 -2.72 3.33 7.89
C LEU A 126 -3.78 3.15 6.80
N VAL A 127 -4.39 4.25 6.38
CA VAL A 127 -5.42 4.26 5.35
C VAL A 127 -4.89 5.04 4.16
N ILE A 128 -4.71 4.35 3.04
CA ILE A 128 -4.21 4.97 1.80
C ILE A 128 -5.35 5.01 0.81
N SER A 129 -5.75 6.21 0.39
CA SER A 129 -6.76 6.43 -0.64
C SER A 129 -6.07 6.82 -1.95
N ASN A 130 -6.34 6.06 -3.01
CA ASN A 130 -5.85 6.35 -4.36
C ASN A 130 -7.02 6.83 -5.23
N MET A 131 -7.24 8.14 -5.27
CA MET A 131 -8.23 8.76 -6.15
C MET A 131 -7.65 9.15 -7.52
N SER A 132 -6.40 8.75 -7.79
CA SER A 132 -5.76 8.98 -9.09
C SER A 132 -6.27 7.98 -10.14
N THR A 133 -5.79 8.15 -11.38
CA THR A 133 -6.03 7.19 -12.47
C THR A 133 -4.93 6.15 -12.61
N ALA A 134 -3.90 6.16 -11.75
CA ALA A 134 -2.75 5.27 -11.82
C ALA A 134 -2.78 4.24 -10.69
N SER A 135 -2.35 3.01 -10.97
CA SER A 135 -2.05 2.04 -9.90
C SER A 135 -0.68 2.29 -9.30
N TYR A 136 -0.57 2.00 -8.00
CA TYR A 136 0.68 2.07 -7.27
C TYR A 136 0.96 0.78 -6.51
N GLU A 137 2.22 0.38 -6.48
CA GLU A 137 2.72 -0.52 -5.45
C GLU A 137 3.26 0.31 -4.28
N LEU A 138 2.75 0.06 -3.08
CA LEU A 138 3.20 0.64 -1.83
C LEU A 138 4.10 -0.34 -1.09
N VAL A 139 5.40 -0.03 -1.03
CA VAL A 139 6.35 -0.68 -0.14
C VAL A 139 6.45 0.16 1.13
N THR A 140 6.10 -0.41 2.28
CA THR A 140 6.05 0.34 3.54
C THR A 140 6.74 -0.38 4.67
N THR A 141 7.40 0.42 5.52
CA THR A 141 8.12 -0.05 6.70
C THR A 141 7.68 0.71 7.94
N VAL A 142 7.67 0.04 9.08
CA VAL A 142 7.46 0.63 10.41
C VAL A 142 8.70 0.35 11.25
N ASP A 143 9.34 1.40 11.72
CA ASP A 143 10.61 1.38 12.45
C ASP A 143 11.72 0.59 11.74
N GLY A 144 11.71 0.65 10.40
CA GLY A 144 12.68 -0.04 9.54
C GLY A 144 12.33 -1.51 9.23
N ASN A 145 11.26 -2.05 9.80
CA ASN A 145 10.77 -3.38 9.47
C ASN A 145 9.70 -3.31 8.39
N ASP A 146 9.84 -4.15 7.38
CA ASP A 146 8.88 -4.31 6.30
C ASP A 146 7.53 -4.80 6.83
N VAL A 147 6.45 -4.16 6.42
CA VAL A 147 5.11 -4.45 6.96
C VAL A 147 4.58 -5.81 6.50
N ILE A 148 5.02 -6.32 5.34
CA ILE A 148 4.54 -7.59 4.79
C ILE A 148 5.37 -8.78 5.30
N SER A 149 6.68 -8.61 5.42
CA SER A 149 7.60 -9.71 5.77
C SER A 149 8.10 -9.67 7.21
N GLU A 150 7.89 -8.58 7.95
CA GLU A 150 8.49 -8.28 9.27
C GLU A 150 10.02 -8.21 9.28
N GLY A 151 10.68 -8.45 8.15
CA GLY A 151 12.12 -8.38 7.99
C GLY A 151 12.63 -6.95 7.80
N LYS A 152 13.91 -6.79 7.48
CA LYS A 152 14.48 -5.48 7.15
C LYS A 152 13.79 -4.91 5.91
N GLY A 153 13.33 -3.67 6.00
CA GLY A 153 12.78 -2.91 4.90
C GLY A 153 13.77 -2.72 3.75
N ASN A 154 13.30 -2.96 2.53
CA ASN A 154 14.04 -2.71 1.30
C ASN A 154 13.06 -2.33 0.18
N ASP A 155 13.43 -1.37 -0.65
CA ASP A 155 12.63 -0.94 -1.80
C ASP A 155 12.44 -2.06 -2.83
N ALA A 156 13.35 -3.04 -2.88
CA ALA A 156 13.20 -4.23 -3.72
C ALA A 156 12.16 -5.24 -3.20
N ASN A 157 11.65 -5.06 -1.97
CA ASN A 157 10.60 -5.93 -1.45
C ASN A 157 9.29 -5.73 -2.23
N SER A 158 8.48 -6.78 -2.28
CA SER A 158 7.08 -6.69 -2.74
C SER A 158 6.26 -5.81 -1.79
N GLY A 159 5.37 -5.02 -2.37
CA GLY A 159 4.46 -4.14 -1.65
C GLY A 159 2.99 -4.50 -1.83
N TYR A 160 2.13 -3.64 -1.29
CA TYR A 160 0.69 -3.68 -1.52
C TYR A 160 0.34 -3.02 -2.85
N LEU A 161 -0.53 -3.63 -3.64
CA LEU A 161 -1.08 -3.02 -4.83
C LEU A 161 -2.32 -2.20 -4.47
N ILE A 162 -2.37 -0.95 -4.95
CA ILE A 162 -3.48 -0.02 -4.76
C ILE A 162 -3.96 0.42 -6.14
N LEU A 163 -5.14 -0.05 -6.56
CA LEU A 163 -5.70 0.29 -7.86
C LEU A 163 -6.35 1.70 -7.84
N PRO A 164 -6.61 2.30 -9.01
CA PRO A 164 -7.37 3.54 -9.12
C PRO A 164 -8.74 3.43 -8.44
N GLY A 165 -9.08 4.43 -7.62
CA GLY A 165 -10.34 4.51 -6.88
C GLY A 165 -10.42 3.65 -5.62
N GLU A 166 -9.36 2.90 -5.26
CA GLU A 166 -9.38 2.03 -4.07
C GLU A 166 -8.85 2.71 -2.81
N GLU A 167 -9.34 2.23 -1.66
CA GLU A 167 -8.76 2.49 -0.34
C GLU A 167 -8.11 1.22 0.23
N LEU A 168 -6.81 1.32 0.55
CA LEU A 168 -6.03 0.29 1.23
C LEU A 168 -5.96 0.57 2.73
N VAL A 169 -6.36 -0.39 3.56
CA VAL A 169 -6.22 -0.31 5.02
C VAL A 169 -5.16 -1.31 5.51
N ILE A 170 -4.13 -0.80 6.16
CA ILE A 170 -3.06 -1.60 6.78
C ILE A 170 -3.14 -1.42 8.29
N ASN A 171 -3.54 -2.46 9.02
CA ASN A 171 -3.77 -2.40 10.47
C ASN A 171 -2.64 -3.05 11.30
N GLY A 172 -1.57 -3.52 10.67
CA GLY A 172 -0.45 -4.16 11.36
C GLY A 172 0.52 -4.89 10.43
N PHE A 173 1.49 -5.57 11.03
CA PHE A 173 2.44 -6.42 10.34
C PHE A 173 1.76 -7.71 9.88
N TYR A 174 1.90 -8.04 8.60
CA TYR A 174 1.24 -9.20 8.02
C TYR A 174 2.10 -10.45 8.19
N LYS A 175 1.53 -11.53 8.74
CA LYS A 175 2.20 -12.83 8.82
C LYS A 175 1.36 -13.93 8.18
N ASP A 176 1.95 -14.60 7.19
CA ASP A 176 1.50 -15.89 6.64
C ASP A 176 -0.02 -15.99 6.40
N GLN A 177 -0.63 -14.96 5.80
CA GLN A 177 -2.02 -14.96 5.33
C GLN A 177 -3.11 -15.11 6.41
N LYS A 178 -2.77 -15.03 7.71
CA LYS A 178 -3.73 -15.41 8.77
C LYS A 178 -3.80 -14.49 9.99
N LYS A 179 -2.81 -13.64 10.24
CA LYS A 179 -2.87 -12.75 11.42
C LYS A 179 -1.99 -11.53 11.26
N SER A 180 -2.59 -10.36 11.46
CA SER A 180 -1.89 -9.09 11.58
C SER A 180 -1.46 -8.86 13.03
N ILE A 181 -0.19 -8.53 13.26
CA ILE A 181 0.26 -7.97 14.55
C ILE A 181 -0.02 -6.47 14.50
N PRO A 182 -0.99 -5.96 15.27
CA PRO A 182 -1.45 -4.60 15.07
C PRO A 182 -0.38 -3.57 15.39
N PHE A 183 -0.36 -2.48 14.62
CA PHE A 183 0.50 -1.35 14.95
C PHE A 183 0.05 -0.71 16.27
N ARG A 184 1.02 -0.21 17.04
CA ARG A 184 0.77 0.45 18.32
C ARG A 184 1.68 1.64 18.51
N PHE A 185 1.14 2.70 19.11
CA PHE A 185 1.96 3.78 19.60
C PHE A 185 2.86 3.27 20.74
N GLN A 186 4.17 3.30 20.51
CA GLN A 186 5.14 2.81 21.48
C GLN A 186 5.23 3.74 22.68
N LYS A 187 5.43 3.19 23.88
CA LYS A 187 5.68 4.00 25.07
C LYS A 187 7.12 4.52 25.03
N VAL A 188 7.31 5.83 24.89
CA VAL A 188 8.64 6.44 25.09
C VAL A 188 9.02 6.32 26.58
N PRO A 189 10.18 5.74 26.92
CA PRO A 189 10.67 5.69 28.29
C PRO A 189 10.89 7.11 28.85
N LYS A 190 10.42 7.36 30.09
CA LYS A 190 10.46 8.70 30.74
C LYS A 190 11.88 9.19 31.10
N ASN A 191 12.92 8.42 30.85
CA ASN A 191 14.30 8.77 31.17
C ASN A 191 14.99 9.52 30.01
N ILE A 192 14.53 10.74 29.75
CA ILE A 192 15.37 11.78 29.13
C ILE A 192 15.86 12.67 30.28
N ASN A 193 17.16 12.59 30.57
CA ASN A 193 17.80 13.57 31.45
C ASN A 193 17.73 14.93 30.75
N THR A 194 17.01 15.87 31.33
CA THR A 194 16.74 17.22 30.81
C THR A 194 17.94 18.16 30.91
N ALA A 195 19.16 17.67 30.65
CA ALA A 195 20.39 18.46 30.70
C ALA A 195 20.97 18.80 29.32
N ASP A 196 20.54 18.10 28.26
CA ASP A 196 20.96 18.38 26.90
C ASP A 196 19.81 19.06 26.16
N HIS A 197 20.04 20.29 25.69
CA HIS A 197 19.08 21.10 24.91
C HIS A 197 18.77 20.55 23.51
N GLU A 198 19.10 19.29 23.25
CA GLU A 198 18.67 18.57 22.05
C GLU A 198 17.48 17.68 22.42
N THR A 199 16.30 18.08 21.94
CA THR A 199 15.02 17.38 22.11
C THR A 199 15.07 15.99 21.45
N ASN A 200 15.73 15.03 22.10
CA ASN A 200 15.83 13.64 21.69
C ASN A 200 14.54 12.87 21.99
N VAL A 201 13.39 13.39 21.54
CA VAL A 201 12.13 12.66 21.60
C VAL A 201 12.27 11.46 20.66
N LYS A 202 12.30 10.25 21.22
CA LYS A 202 12.28 9.02 20.42
C LYS A 202 10.95 8.94 19.70
N THR A 203 10.96 9.21 18.40
CA THR A 203 9.81 9.06 17.52
C THR A 203 9.93 7.74 16.76
N GLY A 204 8.82 7.04 16.59
CA GLY A 204 8.75 5.96 15.62
C GLY A 204 8.65 6.52 14.20
N ALA A 205 8.99 5.72 13.20
CA ALA A 205 9.01 6.16 11.80
C ALA A 205 8.31 5.16 10.88
N ILE A 206 7.40 5.66 10.05
CA ILE A 206 6.70 4.91 9.02
C ILE A 206 7.17 5.44 7.68
N ARG A 207 7.81 4.60 6.88
CA ARG A 207 8.23 4.98 5.52
C ARG A 207 7.24 4.41 4.50
N LEU A 208 6.83 5.23 3.55
CA LEU A 208 5.93 4.88 2.46
C LEU A 208 6.63 5.18 1.13
N ALA A 209 7.01 4.14 0.40
CA ALA A 209 7.60 4.24 -0.92
C ALA A 209 6.57 3.77 -1.96
N LEU A 210 6.17 4.65 -2.88
CA LEU A 210 5.24 4.30 -3.95
C LEU A 210 5.99 4.11 -5.26
N PHE A 211 5.62 3.08 -5.98
CA PHE A 211 6.08 2.80 -7.33
C PHE A 211 4.88 2.85 -8.28
N SER A 212 4.94 3.71 -9.30
CA SER A 212 3.91 3.74 -10.33
C SER A 212 3.97 2.51 -11.24
N ALA A 213 2.81 2.12 -11.76
CA ALA A 213 2.70 1.02 -12.71
C ALA A 213 3.22 1.40 -14.10
N LEU A 214 4.03 0.52 -14.71
CA LEU A 214 4.24 0.51 -16.16
C LEU A 214 3.10 -0.22 -16.87
N ARG A 215 2.69 -1.37 -16.30
CA ARG A 215 1.63 -2.25 -16.79
C ARG A 215 0.95 -2.97 -15.65
N GLU A 216 -0.36 -3.11 -15.76
CA GLU A 216 -1.19 -3.97 -14.91
C GLU A 216 -1.57 -5.21 -15.71
N SER A 217 -1.37 -6.42 -15.16
CA SER A 217 -1.91 -7.61 -15.79
C SER A 217 -3.41 -7.70 -15.49
N LYS A 218 -4.26 -7.71 -16.53
CA LYS A 218 -5.66 -8.12 -16.36
C LYS A 218 -5.69 -9.56 -15.86
N THR A 219 -6.36 -9.82 -14.74
CA THR A 219 -6.53 -11.16 -14.18
C THR A 219 -7.03 -12.09 -15.28
N CYS A 220 -6.32 -13.19 -15.55
CA CYS A 220 -6.83 -14.25 -16.42
C CYS A 220 -8.00 -14.90 -15.68
N GLN A 221 -9.22 -14.49 -16.01
CA GLN A 221 -10.42 -15.17 -15.53
C GLN A 221 -10.49 -16.53 -16.23
N THR A 222 -10.33 -17.61 -15.47
CA THR A 222 -10.73 -18.96 -15.88
C THR A 222 -12.24 -19.02 -15.89
N HIS A 223 -12.84 -19.07 -17.08
CA HIS A 223 -14.25 -19.44 -17.31
C HIS A 223 -14.42 -20.96 -17.24
#